data_AF-A0A442MDZ6-F1
#
_entry.id   AF-A0A442MDZ6-F1
#
_cell.length_a   1.000
_cell.length_b   1.000
_cell.length_c   1.000
_cell.angle_alpha   90.00
_cell.angle_beta   90.00
_cell.angle_gamma   90.00
#
_symmetry.space_group_name_H-M   'P 1'
#
loop_
_entity.id
_entity.type
_entity.pdbx_description
1 polymer ?
#
loop_
_entity_poly.entity_id
_entity_poly.type
_entity_poly.pdbx_seq_one_letter_code
_entity_poly.pdbx_strand_id
1 'polypeptide(L)'
;MPAFIPITIYLDRSMLVASIPDAAEALRLPWPFMDKPSRLEAIRMIEECLAGHCTQQAAFEAFKAAASEQGLLKRKPPSVGLRQFDGVAEDLM
;
A
#
# COMPACT_ATOMS: atom_id res chain seq x y z
N MET A 1 20.41 -9.39 5.31
CA MET A 1 19.54 -8.49 6.09
C MET A 1 18.38 -8.08 5.18
N PRO A 2 17.14 -7.94 5.69
CA PRO A 2 16.04 -7.42 4.88
C PRO A 2 16.35 -5.97 4.48
N ALA A 3 16.13 -5.64 3.20
CA ALA A 3 16.44 -4.32 2.66
C ALA A 3 15.44 -3.23 3.08
N PHE A 4 14.28 -3.62 3.65
CA PHE A 4 13.24 -2.73 4.16
C PHE A 4 12.25 -3.52 5.05
N ILE A 5 11.38 -2.79 5.75
CA ILE A 5 10.29 -3.35 6.56
C ILE A 5 9.07 -3.60 5.65
N PRO A 6 8.48 -4.81 5.61
CA PRO A 6 7.28 -5.10 4.83
C PRO A 6 6.11 -4.18 5.18
N ILE A 7 5.29 -3.82 4.19
CA ILE A 7 4.07 -3.03 4.38
C ILE A 7 2.87 -3.74 3.79
N THR A 8 1.69 -3.49 4.35
CA THR A 8 0.42 -3.94 3.76
C THR A 8 -0.23 -2.76 3.04
N ILE A 9 -0.60 -2.97 1.78
CA ILE A 9 -1.43 -2.03 1.02
C ILE A 9 -2.87 -2.54 0.94
N TYR A 10 -3.82 -1.62 0.89
CA TYR A 10 -5.25 -1.90 0.80
C TYR A 10 -5.80 -1.37 -0.53
N LEU A 11 -5.92 -2.28 -1.51
CA LEU A 11 -6.63 -2.05 -2.77
C LEU A 11 -8.03 -2.70 -2.67
N ASP A 12 -8.54 -3.33 -3.74
CA ASP A 12 -9.71 -4.22 -3.67
C ASP A 12 -9.51 -5.36 -2.67
N ARG A 13 -8.27 -5.84 -2.55
CA ARG A 13 -7.83 -6.79 -1.53
C ARG A 13 -6.61 -6.23 -0.79
N SER A 14 -6.40 -6.68 0.44
CA SER A 14 -5.14 -6.41 1.14
C SER A 14 -4.02 -7.24 0.54
N MET A 15 -2.86 -6.61 0.31
CA MET A 15 -1.66 -7.27 -0.19
C MET A 15 -0.48 -6.91 0.71
N LEU A 16 0.23 -7.93 1.20
CA LEU A 16 1.50 -7.76 1.89
C LEU A 16 2.61 -7.59 0.85
N VAL A 17 3.39 -6.53 0.99
CA VAL A 17 4.53 -6.22 0.13
C VAL A 17 5.79 -6.38 0.96
N ALA A 18 6.49 -7.50 0.77
CA ALA A 18 7.70 -7.85 1.51
C ALA A 18 8.96 -7.86 0.63
N SER A 19 8.80 -7.73 -0.69
CA SER A 19 9.87 -7.76 -1.68
C SER A 19 9.63 -6.77 -2.83
N ILE A 20 10.68 -6.45 -3.60
CA ILE A 20 10.55 -5.60 -4.80
C ILE A 20 9.64 -6.24 -5.87
N PRO A 21 9.71 -7.57 -6.14
CA PRO A 21 8.72 -8.23 -6.99
C PRO A 21 7.27 -8.05 -6.51
N ASP A 22 7.01 -8.13 -5.21
CA ASP A 22 5.65 -7.86 -4.67
C ASP A 22 5.22 -6.41 -4.95
N ALA A 23 6.14 -5.45 -4.82
CA ALA A 23 5.87 -4.05 -5.10
C ALA A 23 5.58 -3.81 -6.59
N ALA A 24 6.29 -4.51 -7.48
CA ALA A 24 6.03 -4.50 -8.91
C ALA A 24 4.65 -5.08 -9.24
N GLU A 25 4.28 -6.22 -8.63
CA GLU A 25 2.94 -6.80 -8.79
C GLU A 25 1.86 -5.86 -8.26
N ALA A 26 2.08 -5.26 -7.10
CA ALA A 26 1.18 -4.27 -6.52
C ALA A 26 0.94 -3.07 -7.44
N LEU A 27 1.96 -2.59 -8.16
CA LEU A 27 1.83 -1.47 -9.12
C LEU A 27 1.06 -1.83 -10.39
N ARG A 28 1.01 -3.12 -10.77
CA ARG A 28 0.22 -3.60 -11.92
C ARG A 28 -1.27 -3.67 -11.61
N LEU A 29 -1.63 -3.77 -10.33
CA LEU A 29 -3.03 -3.73 -9.90
C LEU A 29 -3.64 -2.34 -10.15
N PRO A 30 -4.98 -2.24 -10.28
CA PRO A 30 -5.66 -0.96 -10.39
C PRO A 30 -5.51 -0.15 -9.10
N TRP A 31 -4.84 1.01 -9.20
CA TRP A 31 -4.75 2.00 -8.12
C TRP A 31 -5.83 3.07 -8.29
N PRO A 32 -6.23 3.78 -7.21
CA PRO A 32 -7.21 4.84 -7.29
C PRO A 32 -6.88 5.93 -8.31
N PHE A 33 -5.59 6.28 -8.45
CA PHE A 33 -5.12 7.26 -9.42
C PHE A 33 -3.89 6.73 -10.17
N MET A 34 -4.11 6.26 -11.40
CA MET A 34 -3.07 5.63 -12.20
C MET A 34 -2.03 6.63 -12.73
N ASP A 35 -2.43 7.86 -13.03
CA ASP A 35 -1.60 8.88 -13.69
C ASP A 35 -0.81 9.78 -12.73
N LYS A 36 -0.81 9.44 -11.43
CA LYS A 36 -0.06 10.22 -10.44
C LYS A 36 1.44 10.12 -10.70
N PRO A 37 2.19 11.24 -10.71
CA PRO A 37 3.63 11.22 -10.98
C PRO A 37 4.38 10.37 -9.95
N SER A 38 3.95 10.40 -8.68
CA SER A 38 4.51 9.57 -7.61
C SER A 38 4.41 8.07 -7.90
N ARG A 39 3.33 7.61 -8.55
CA ARG A 39 3.15 6.21 -8.96
C ARG A 39 4.04 5.86 -10.15
N LEU A 40 4.10 6.72 -11.16
CA LEU A 40 4.95 6.51 -12.34
C LEU A 40 6.44 6.48 -11.94
N GLU A 41 6.84 7.33 -11.00
CA GLU A 41 8.19 7.34 -10.46
C GLU A 41 8.49 6.07 -9.66
N ALA A 42 7.53 5.58 -8.87
CA ALA A 42 7.68 4.30 -8.17
C ALA A 42 7.86 3.11 -9.14
N ILE A 43 7.12 3.10 -10.27
CA ILE A 43 7.29 2.10 -11.34
C ILE A 43 8.72 2.15 -11.87
N ARG A 44 9.17 3.34 -12.30
CA ARG A 44 10.52 3.54 -12.82
C ARG A 44 11.60 3.09 -11.83
N MET A 45 11.48 3.50 -10.57
CA MET A 45 12.43 3.14 -9.52
C MET A 45 12.49 1.64 -9.25
N ILE A 46 11.36 0.94 -9.33
CA ILE A 46 11.30 -0.52 -9.16
C ILE A 46 11.92 -1.25 -10.37
N GLU A 47 11.66 -0.78 -11.59
CA GLU A 47 12.27 -1.35 -12.81
C GLU A 47 13.80 -1.19 -12.78
N GLU A 48 14.30 0.00 -12.43
CA GLU A 48 15.73 0.25 -12.26
C GLU A 48 16.35 -0.62 -11.16
N CYS A 49 15.61 -0.89 -10.08
CA CYS A 49 16.07 -1.79 -9.02
C CYS A 49 16.20 -3.23 -9.53
N LEU A 50 15.21 -3.71 -10.29
CA LEU A 50 15.21 -5.04 -10.89
C LEU A 50 16.31 -5.21 -11.94
N ALA A 51 16.65 -4.13 -12.66
CA ALA A 51 17.79 -4.07 -13.58
C ALA A 51 19.15 -3.98 -12.86
N GLY A 52 19.17 -3.79 -11.53
CA GLY A 52 20.39 -3.69 -10.72
C GLY A 52 21.02 -2.30 -10.69
N HIS A 53 20.30 -1.25 -11.10
CA HIS A 53 20.80 0.13 -11.16
C HIS A 53 20.54 0.94 -9.88
N CYS A 54 19.64 0.48 -9.00
CA CYS A 54 19.38 1.15 -7.72
C CYS A 54 19.16 0.16 -6.55
N THR A 55 19.19 0.68 -5.32
CA THR A 55 19.01 -0.15 -4.12
C THR A 55 17.54 -0.46 -3.88
N GLN A 56 17.28 -1.67 -3.35
CA GLN A 56 15.93 -2.09 -2.97
C GLN A 56 15.27 -1.12 -1.98
N GLN A 57 16.05 -0.56 -1.05
CA GLN A 57 15.54 0.42 -0.09
C GLN A 57 15.04 1.70 -0.77
N ALA A 58 15.75 2.22 -1.77
CA ALA A 58 15.36 3.44 -2.49
C ALA A 58 14.08 3.23 -3.32
N ALA A 59 14.01 2.10 -4.03
CA ALA A 59 12.81 1.75 -4.80
C ALA A 59 11.58 1.52 -3.90
N PHE A 60 11.78 0.88 -2.75
CA PHE A 60 10.69 0.64 -1.81
C PHE A 60 10.20 1.92 -1.13
N GLU A 61 11.08 2.88 -0.79
CA GLU A 61 10.65 4.17 -0.26
C GLU A 61 9.83 4.99 -1.27
N ALA A 62 10.20 4.97 -2.55
CA ALA A 62 9.41 5.59 -3.62
C ALA A 62 8.01 4.96 -3.72
N PHE A 63 7.93 3.62 -3.67
CA PHE A 63 6.67 2.89 -3.64
C PHE A 63 5.81 3.26 -2.42
N LYS A 64 6.42 3.27 -1.23
CA LYS A 64 5.73 3.61 0.02
C LYS A 64 5.21 5.04 0.01
N ALA A 65 5.97 5.99 -0.53
CA ALA A 65 5.55 7.36 -0.71
C ALA A 65 4.32 7.46 -1.63
N ALA A 66 4.34 6.77 -2.77
CA ALA A 66 3.20 6.72 -3.70
C ALA A 66 1.96 6.08 -3.05
N ALA A 67 2.13 4.96 -2.34
CA ALA A 67 1.05 4.28 -1.62
C ALA A 67 0.46 5.18 -0.51
N SER A 68 1.31 5.93 0.19
CA SER A 68 0.89 6.89 1.22
C SER A 68 0.10 8.06 0.62
N GLU A 69 0.59 8.65 -0.48
CA GLU A 69 -0.08 9.76 -1.19
C GLU A 69 -1.50 9.39 -1.62
N GLN A 70 -1.71 8.15 -2.06
CA GLN A 70 -3.02 7.66 -2.48
C GLN A 70 -3.83 7.02 -1.35
N GLY A 71 -3.32 7.03 -0.11
CA GLY A 71 -4.01 6.53 1.07
C GLY A 71 -4.12 5.00 1.16
N LEU A 72 -3.29 4.26 0.43
CA LEU A 72 -3.32 2.79 0.37
C LEU A 72 -2.74 2.10 1.61
N LEU A 73 -2.00 2.83 2.45
CA LEU A 73 -1.42 2.31 3.69
C LEU A 73 -2.41 2.26 4.86
N LYS A 74 -3.59 2.89 4.71
CA LYS A 74 -4.64 2.89 5.72
C LYS A 74 -5.76 1.96 5.29
N ARG A 75 -6.16 1.05 6.16
CA ARG A 75 -7.39 0.28 5.96
C ARG A 75 -8.55 1.27 5.97
N LYS A 76 -9.27 1.42 4.85
CA LYS A 76 -10.54 2.15 4.85
C LYS A 76 -11.45 1.47 5.90
N PRO A 77 -12.03 2.20 6.87
CA PRO A 77 -12.98 1.60 7.79
C PRO A 77 -14.14 0.99 6.97
N PRO A 78 -14.70 -0.17 7.36
CA PRO A 78 -15.79 -0.77 6.61
C PRO A 78 -16.98 0.20 6.55
N SER A 79 -17.46 0.47 5.35
CA SER A 79 -18.56 1.37 5.06
C SER A 79 -19.81 0.98 5.85
N VAL A 80 -20.29 1.83 6.76
CA VAL A 80 -21.66 1.98 7.33
C VAL A 80 -22.41 0.74 7.87
N GLY A 81 -21.96 -0.49 7.69
CA GLY A 81 -22.55 -1.69 8.30
C GLY A 81 -22.13 -1.92 9.76
N LEU A 82 -21.14 -1.17 10.25
CA LEU A 82 -20.61 -1.27 11.62
C LEU A 82 -21.33 -0.39 12.65
N ARG A 83 -22.40 0.31 12.25
CA ARG A 83 -23.15 1.21 13.14
C ARG A 83 -24.20 0.50 14.02
N GLN A 84 -24.29 -0.84 13.99
CA GLN A 84 -25.32 -1.59 14.71
C GLN A 84 -24.88 -2.21 16.05
N PHE A 85 -23.68 -1.93 16.55
CA PHE A 85 -23.24 -2.44 17.86
C PHE A 85 -22.73 -1.36 18.83
N ASP A 86 -23.15 -0.11 18.65
CA ASP A 86 -22.90 0.98 19.62
C ASP A 86 -24.12 1.20 20.55
N GLY A 87 -24.95 0.17 20.75
CA GLY A 87 -26.25 0.29 21.42
C GLY A 87 -26.55 -0.80 22.44
N VAL A 88 -25.54 -1.37 23.12
CA VAL A 88 -25.77 -2.29 24.25
C VAL A 88 -24.66 -2.16 25.30
N ALA A 89 -24.51 -0.96 25.87
CA ALA A 89 -23.75 -0.77 27.10
C ALA A 89 -24.30 0.35 27.99
N GLU A 90 -25.57 0.73 27.80
CA GLU A 90 -26.32 1.43 28.83
C GLU A 90 -27.64 0.68 29.03
N ASP A 91 -27.91 0.30 30.28
CA ASP A 91 -29.05 -0.46 30.79
C ASP A 91 -28.85 -1.98 30.94
N LEU A 92 -28.20 -2.38 32.05
CA LEU A 92 -28.89 -3.15 33.10
C LEU A 92 -28.05 -3.21 34.41
N MET A 93 -28.50 -2.40 35.38
CA MET A 93 -28.30 -2.44 36.86
C MET A 93 -26.94 -2.10 37.46
#